data_AF-A0A7S3F1C7-F1
#
_entry.id   AF-A0A7S3F1C7-F1
#
_cell.length_a   1.000
_cell.length_b   1.000
_cell.length_c   1.000
_cell.angle_alpha   90.00
_cell.angle_beta   90.00
_cell.angle_gamma   90.00
#
_symmetry.space_group_name_H-M   'P 1'
#
loop_
_entity.id
_entity.type
_entity.pdbx_description
1 polymer ?
#
loop_
_entity_poly.entity_id
_entity_poly.type
_entity_poly.pdbx_seq_one_letter_code
_entity_poly.pdbx_strand_id
1 'polypeptide(L)'
;MAQGQWAENALVLVPDPTEAYALMAVVSCRGFGAQAQLIVKSTSGGMQSTVPSDLIEQVVEVDPLALAGADDMVKFSNLTEASLLHNLRVR
;
A
#
# COMPACT_ATOMS: atom_id res chain seq x y z
N MET A 1 15.26 -0.25 9.76
CA MET A 1 14.80 1.15 9.56
C MET A 1 14.50 1.33 8.08
N ALA A 2 13.29 0.99 7.64
CA ALA A 2 12.82 1.32 6.29
C ALA A 2 12.02 2.62 6.42
N GLN A 3 12.68 3.73 6.11
CA GLN A 3 12.09 5.06 6.11
C GLN A 3 11.33 5.19 4.79
N GLY A 4 10.04 4.84 4.78
CA GLY A 4 9.23 4.78 3.56
C GLY A 4 9.14 6.15 2.90
N GLN A 5 9.85 6.32 1.79
CA GLN A 5 9.68 7.45 0.88
C GLN A 5 8.99 6.90 -0.36
N TRP A 6 7.66 7.00 -0.41
CA TRP A 6 6.88 6.50 -1.53
C TRP A 6 6.84 7.51 -2.67
N ALA A 7 6.93 7.01 -3.90
CA ALA A 7 6.77 7.84 -5.09
C ALA A 7 5.32 8.33 -5.23
N GLU A 8 5.13 9.52 -5.79
CA GLU A 8 3.81 10.05 -6.12
C GLU A 8 3.12 9.15 -7.16
N ASN A 9 1.83 8.88 -6.97
CA ASN A 9 1.01 7.93 -7.72
C ASN A 9 1.46 6.45 -7.63
N ALA A 10 2.41 6.11 -6.75
CA ALA A 10 2.68 4.71 -6.45
C ALA A 10 1.44 4.04 -5.84
N LEU A 11 1.23 2.77 -6.18
CA LEU A 11 0.17 1.97 -5.60
C LEU A 11 0.71 1.27 -4.34
N VAL A 12 0.01 1.47 -3.24
CA VAL A 12 0.38 0.95 -1.93
C VAL A 12 -0.81 0.24 -1.29
N LEU A 13 -0.51 -0.75 -0.46
CA LEU A 13 -1.47 -1.42 0.39
C LEU A 13 -1.39 -0.81 1.78
N VAL A 14 -2.51 -0.21 2.21
CA VAL A 14 -2.64 0.49 3.48
C VAL A 14 -3.52 -0.34 4.42
N PRO A 15 -3.16 -0.52 5.71
CA PRO A 15 -4.02 -1.21 6.66
C PRO A 15 -5.41 -0.57 6.75
N ASP A 16 -6.45 -1.41 6.67
CA ASP A 16 -7.85 -0.99 6.73
C ASP A 16 -8.64 -1.93 7.65
N PRO A 17 -9.51 -1.42 8.54
CA PRO A 17 -10.25 -2.28 9.49
C PRO A 17 -11.30 -3.18 8.84
N THR A 18 -11.76 -2.86 7.62
CA THR A 18 -12.80 -3.62 6.90
C THR A 18 -12.18 -4.69 6.02
N GLU A 19 -11.14 -4.30 5.28
CA GLU A 19 -10.50 -5.15 4.28
C GLU A 19 -9.13 -5.67 4.70
N ALA A 20 -8.70 -5.48 5.95
CA ALA A 20 -7.33 -5.71 6.45
C ALA A 20 -6.26 -4.85 5.75
N TYR A 21 -6.19 -4.89 4.42
CA TYR A 21 -5.41 -4.00 3.56
C TYR A 21 -6.23 -3.53 2.37
N ALA A 22 -6.22 -2.21 2.13
CA ALA A 22 -6.86 -1.55 1.00
C ALA A 22 -5.82 -1.03 0.01
N LEU A 23 -6.10 -1.18 -1.29
CA LEU A 23 -5.25 -0.66 -2.35
C LEU A 23 -5.51 0.84 -2.57
N MET A 24 -4.48 1.66 -2.38
CA MET A 24 -4.56 3.11 -2.53
C MET A 24 -3.39 3.66 -3.35
N ALA A 25 -3.58 4.84 -3.93
CA ALA A 25 -2.54 5.57 -4.65
C ALA A 25 -1.96 6.68 -3.77
N VAL A 26 -0.64 6.81 -3.73
CA VAL A 26 0.04 7.87 -2.99
C VAL A 26 -0.19 9.22 -3.68
N VAL A 27 -0.66 10.21 -2.92
CA VAL A 27 -0.78 11.60 -3.38
C VAL A 27 0.43 12.40 -2.95
N SER A 28 0.84 12.26 -1.69
CA SER A 28 2.05 12.90 -1.22
C SER A 28 2.58 12.20 0.03
N CYS A 29 3.90 12.17 0.17
CA CYS A 29 4.59 11.74 1.38
C CYS A 29 5.49 12.88 1.84
N ARG A 30 5.32 13.33 3.08
CA ARG A 30 6.13 14.42 3.67
C ARG A 30 6.57 14.05 5.07
N GLY A 31 7.69 14.64 5.50
CA GLY A 31 8.23 14.40 6.83
C GLY A 31 8.97 13.07 6.96
N PHE A 32 9.43 12.79 8.17
CA PHE A 32 10.22 11.60 8.47
C PHE A 32 9.91 11.08 9.89
N GLY A 33 9.91 9.76 10.08
CA GLY A 33 9.68 9.10 11.38
C GLY A 33 8.33 9.48 11.99
N ALA A 34 8.32 9.93 13.24
CA ALA A 34 7.11 10.34 13.97
C ALA A 34 6.39 11.56 13.37
N GLN A 35 7.03 12.30 12.46
CA GLN A 35 6.43 13.42 11.73
C GLN A 35 6.07 13.07 10.28
N ALA A 36 6.14 11.79 9.90
CA ALA A 36 5.73 11.36 8.57
C ALA A 36 4.22 11.57 8.39
N GLN A 37 3.87 12.18 7.26
CA GLN A 37 2.51 12.36 6.78
C GLN A 37 2.41 11.72 5.41
N LEU A 38 1.63 10.65 5.31
CA LEU A 38 1.33 9.98 4.06
C LEU A 38 -0.13 10.27 3.69
N ILE A 39 -0.33 10.90 2.54
CA ILE A 39 -1.65 11.17 1.98
C ILE A 39 -1.85 10.23 0.81
N VAL A 40 -2.95 9.47 0.86
CA VAL A 40 -3.33 8.48 -0.14
C VAL A 40 -4.74 8.78 -0.66
N LYS A 41 -5.08 8.21 -1.81
CA LYS A 41 -6.44 8.27 -2.39
C LYS A 41 -6.85 6.89 -2.85
N SER A 42 -8.14 6.60 -2.80
CA SER A 42 -8.68 5.38 -3.42
C SER A 42 -8.40 5.38 -4.93
N THR A 43 -8.06 4.21 -5.47
CA THR A 43 -7.84 4.00 -6.91
C THR A 43 -9.11 4.17 -7.75
N SER A 44 -10.30 4.03 -7.13
CA SER A 44 -11.60 4.20 -7.78
C SER A 44 -12.07 5.66 -7.89
N GLY A 45 -11.22 6.63 -7.57
CA GLY A 45 -11.55 8.06 -7.66
C GLY A 45 -12.15 8.68 -6.39
N GLY A 46 -11.73 8.16 -5.22
CA GLY A 46 -12.26 8.59 -3.93
C GLY A 46 -11.56 9.82 -3.31
N MET A 47 -12.10 10.23 -2.16
CA MET A 47 -11.54 11.28 -1.30
C MET A 47 -10.13 10.92 -0.82
N GLN A 48 -9.27 11.93 -0.69
CA GLN A 48 -7.93 11.75 -0.13
C GLN A 48 -8.04 11.49 1.39
N SER A 49 -7.26 10.55 1.89
CA SER A 49 -7.15 10.22 3.30
C SER A 49 -5.71 10.33 3.75
N THR A 50 -5.52 10.77 5.00
CA THR A 50 -4.21 10.78 5.65
C THR A 50 -4.05 9.50 6.44
N VAL A 51 -2.96 8.77 6.18
CA VAL A 51 -2.62 7.56 6.93
C VAL A 51 -2.11 7.96 8.32
N PRO A 52 -2.67 7.37 9.41
CA PRO A 52 -2.16 7.56 10.76
C PRO A 52 -0.68 7.20 10.88
N SER A 53 0.11 7.98 11.62
CA SER A 53 1.57 7.83 11.66
C SER A 53 2.05 6.50 12.23
N ASP A 54 1.27 5.89 13.12
CA ASP A 54 1.48 4.56 13.69
C ASP A 54 1.26 3.42 12.68
N LEU A 55 0.53 3.68 11.59
CA LEU A 55 0.26 2.70 10.53
C LEU A 55 1.19 2.87 9.32
N ILE A 56 1.93 3.97 9.23
CA ILE A 56 2.82 4.27 8.09
C ILE A 56 3.87 3.18 7.87
N GLU A 57 4.41 2.58 8.95
CA GLU A 57 5.41 1.51 8.84
C GLU A 57 4.83 0.19 8.30
N GLN A 58 3.51 0.03 8.35
CA GLN A 58 2.81 -1.16 7.84
C GLN A 58 2.35 -0.99 6.39
N VAL A 59 2.53 0.20 5.81
CA VAL A 59 2.22 0.47 4.40
C VAL A 59 3.30 -0.17 3.53
N VAL A 60 2.87 -1.00 2.58
CA VAL A 60 3.76 -1.68 1.65
C VAL A 60 3.42 -1.33 0.22
N GLU A 61 4.43 -1.21 -0.64
CA GLU A 61 4.20 -1.09 -2.07
C GLU A 61 3.59 -2.38 -2.61
N VAL A 62 2.60 -2.25 -3.49
CA VAL A 62 1.98 -3.41 -4.11
C VAL A 62 2.91 -4.03 -5.13
N ASP A 63 2.97 -5.36 -5.18
CA ASP A 63 3.69 -6.05 -6.23
C ASP A 63 2.89 -5.97 -7.55
N PRO A 64 3.52 -5.62 -8.69
CA PRO A 64 2.84 -5.56 -9.98
C PRO A 64 2.14 -6.88 -10.38
N LEU A 65 2.70 -8.03 -9.98
CA LEU A 65 2.09 -9.33 -10.26
C LEU A 65 0.88 -9.62 -9.35
N ALA A 66 0.88 -9.07 -8.12
CA ALA A 66 -0.26 -9.15 -7.23
C ALA A 66 -1.46 -8.35 -7.77
N LEU A 67 -1.22 -7.20 -8.41
CA LEU A 67 -2.27 -6.42 -9.09
C LEU A 67 -2.93 -7.19 -10.24
N ALA A 68 -2.19 -8.10 -10.88
CA ALA A 68 -2.66 -8.88 -12.01
C ALA A 68 -3.32 -10.21 -11.60
N GLY A 69 -3.33 -10.57 -10.31
CA GLY A 69 -3.87 -11.86 -9.85
C GLY A 69 -3.02 -13.05 -10.32
N ALA A 70 -1.69 -12.96 -10.24
CA ALA A 70 -0.81 -14.02 -10.72
C ALA A 70 -1.01 -15.37 -10.01
N ASP A 71 -0.95 -16.45 -10.79
CA ASP A 71 -1.08 -17.83 -10.29
C ASP A 71 0.13 -18.30 -9.47
N ASP A 72 1.32 -17.80 -9.81
CA ASP A 72 2.60 -18.16 -9.18
C ASP A 72 3.15 -17.00 -8.35
N MET A 73 2.88 -17.06 -7.05
CA MET A 73 3.25 -16.02 -6.08
C MET A 73 4.74 -16.02 -5.72
N VAL A 74 5.52 -17.05 -6.12
CA VAL A 74 6.98 -17.10 -5.88
C VAL A 74 7.72 -16.03 -6.69
N LYS A 75 7.09 -15.51 -7.75
CA LYS A 75 7.65 -14.48 -8.62
C LYS A 75 7.51 -13.06 -8.07
N PHE A 76 6.87 -12.89 -6.92
CA PHE A 76 6.69 -11.56 -6.32
C PHE A 76 8.05 -11.02 -5.88
N SER A 77 8.35 -9.79 -6.30
CA SER A 77 9.54 -9.07 -5.89
C SER A 77 9.48 -8.76 -4.39
N ASN A 78 8.27 -8.50 -3.88
CA ASN A 78 8.00 -8.29 -2.46
C ASN A 78 6.90 -9.25 -1.98
N LEU A 79 7.32 -10.36 -1.38
CA LEU A 79 6.40 -11.33 -0.77
C LEU A 79 5.96 -10.86 0.62
N THR A 80 4.88 -10.08 0.67
CA THR A 80 4.28 -9.58 1.92
C THR A 80 2.89 -10.17 2.14
N GLU A 81 2.42 -10.18 3.38
CA GLU A 81 1.06 -10.60 3.73
C GLU A 81 0.02 -9.79 2.93
N ALA A 82 0.21 -8.48 2.82
CA ALA A 82 -0.70 -7.62 2.07
C ALA A 82 -0.71 -7.98 0.58
N SER A 83 0.46 -8.21 -0.04
CA SER A 83 0.55 -8.58 -1.46
C SER A 83 -0.11 -9.93 -1.75
N LEU A 84 0.05 -10.90 -0.85
CA LEU A 84 -0.61 -12.21 -0.94
C LEU A 84 -2.13 -12.08 -0.81
N LEU A 85 -2.59 -11.35 0.21
CA LEU A 85 -4.02 -11.13 0.43
C LEU A 85 -4.68 -10.44 -0.76
N HIS A 86 -4.03 -9.41 -1.30
CA HIS A 86 -4.50 -8.71 -2.48
C HIS A 86 -4.58 -9.64 -3.70
N ASN A 87 -3.51 -10.39 -3.98
CA ASN A 87 -3.47 -11.33 -5.10
C ASN A 87 -4.60 -12.37 -5.03
N LEU A 88 -4.87 -12.91 -3.84
CA LEU A 88 -5.94 -13.89 -3.62
C LEU A 88 -7.35 -13.30 -3.76
N ARG A 89 -7.53 -11.99 -3.62
CA ARG A 89 -8.82 -11.31 -3.86
C ARG A 89 -9.06 -10.99 -5.33
N VAL A 90 -8.00 -10.74 -6.08
CA VAL A 90 -8.09 -10.43 -7.51
C VAL A 90 -8.40 -11.70 -8.32
N ARG A 91 -7.90 -12.86 -7.87
CA ARG A 91 -8.19 -14.17 -8.45
C ARG A 91 -9.58 -14.66 -8.07
#